data_AF-A0AAN9ANN0-F1
#
_entry.id   AF-A0AAN9ANN0-F1
#
_cell.length_a   1.000
_cell.length_b   1.000
_cell.length_c   1.000
_cell.angle_alpha   90.00
_cell.angle_beta   90.00
_cell.angle_gamma   90.00
#
_symmetry.space_group_name_H-M   'P 1'
#
loop_
_entity.id
_entity.type
_entity.pdbx_description
1 polymer ?
#
loop_
_entity_poly.entity_id
_entity_poly.type
_entity_poly.pdbx_seq_one_letter_code
_entity_poly.pdbx_strand_id
1 'polypeptide(L)'
;MLFPVSVLLSIAVVVVVDGGGRDSALPNCVGSPSTYQRRVGNLACPTEAVCADEWNTVRDWYNGTRCKEQRIIKHCSCPGNHDCPVGNETHAFYANKKHTQYLCEPRCRIDKCSTTYRAAMEMVQNSPEFQGHNFYRINCRCRGHHFPMDSRRGRLMRSTSYMRVRFNFTQSVTYTQYRCASEGPATNGLLAENDPCQPM
;
A
#
# COMPACT_ATOMS: atom_id res chain seq x y z
N MET A 1 10.84 56.64 7.63
CA MET A 1 11.91 55.69 8.01
C MET A 1 11.41 54.29 7.69
N LEU A 2 11.99 53.68 6.66
CA LEU A 2 11.62 52.35 6.14
C LEU A 2 12.42 51.29 6.90
N PHE A 3 11.76 50.35 7.56
CA PHE A 3 12.38 49.13 8.07
C PHE A 3 11.93 47.95 7.19
N PRO A 4 12.83 47.19 6.56
CA PRO A 4 12.44 45.96 5.88
C PRO A 4 12.35 44.82 6.91
N VAL A 5 11.16 44.24 7.06
CA VAL A 5 10.98 43.00 7.82
C VAL A 5 11.30 41.84 6.88
N SER A 6 12.53 41.34 6.97
CA SER A 6 12.93 40.06 6.37
C SER A 6 12.32 38.92 7.17
N VAL A 7 11.19 38.36 6.73
CA VAL A 7 10.68 37.10 7.25
C VAL A 7 11.37 35.96 6.50
N LEU A 8 12.38 35.39 7.14
CA LEU A 8 13.03 34.15 6.71
C LEU A 8 12.01 33.01 6.74
N LEU A 9 11.72 32.47 5.56
CA LEU A 9 10.92 31.26 5.37
C LEU A 9 11.79 30.05 5.79
N SER A 10 11.67 29.60 7.03
CA SER A 10 12.31 28.37 7.51
C SER A 10 11.62 27.16 6.86
N ILE A 11 12.15 26.72 5.73
CA ILE A 11 11.80 25.42 5.14
C ILE A 11 12.41 24.34 6.03
N ALA A 12 11.59 23.71 6.87
CA ALA A 12 11.96 22.49 7.55
C ALA A 12 12.08 21.37 6.50
N VAL A 13 13.30 21.13 6.02
CA VAL A 13 13.62 19.96 5.21
C VAL A 13 13.56 18.75 6.15
N VAL A 14 12.47 17.99 6.09
CA VAL A 14 12.40 16.67 6.71
C VAL A 14 13.32 15.75 5.90
N VAL A 15 14.57 15.64 6.33
CA VAL A 15 15.51 14.66 5.81
C VAL A 15 15.09 13.29 6.34
N VAL A 16 14.40 12.51 5.50
CA VAL A 16 14.18 11.08 5.77
C VAL A 16 15.51 10.38 5.53
N VAL A 17 16.28 10.15 6.60
CA VAL A 17 17.52 9.38 6.54
C VAL A 17 17.17 7.91 6.33
N ASP A 18 17.54 7.41 5.15
CA ASP A 18 17.33 6.03 4.70
C ASP A 18 18.24 5.07 5.50
N GLY A 19 17.66 4.35 6.45
CA GLY A 19 18.34 3.46 7.42
C GLY A 19 18.47 2.00 6.97
N GLY A 20 18.69 1.75 5.68
CA GLY A 20 18.56 0.42 5.03
C GLY A 20 19.43 -0.74 5.54
N GLY A 21 20.24 -0.57 6.59
CA GLY A 21 21.05 -1.64 7.19
C GLY A 21 20.95 -1.78 8.72
N ARG A 22 20.35 -0.82 9.43
CA ARG A 22 20.27 -0.82 10.91
C ARG A 22 18.90 -1.18 11.48
N ASP A 23 17.86 -1.15 10.65
CA ASP A 23 16.50 -1.36 11.12
C ASP A 23 16.22 -2.83 11.50
N SER A 24 16.96 -3.80 10.95
CA SER A 24 16.78 -5.24 11.23
C SER A 24 17.07 -5.63 12.69
N ALA A 25 17.93 -4.88 13.37
CA ALA A 25 18.32 -5.12 14.77
C ALA A 25 17.49 -4.33 15.79
N LEU A 26 16.53 -3.51 15.35
CA LEU A 26 15.69 -2.73 16.26
C LEU A 26 14.70 -3.63 17.01
N PRO A 27 14.49 -3.38 18.32
CA PRO A 27 13.48 -4.08 19.11
C PRO A 27 12.07 -3.71 18.64
N ASN A 28 11.09 -4.57 18.92
CA ASN A 28 9.68 -4.23 18.73
C ASN A 28 9.24 -3.20 19.76
N CYS A 29 8.33 -2.30 19.39
CA CYS A 29 7.82 -1.27 20.30
C CYS A 29 7.04 -1.91 21.47
N VAL A 30 7.51 -1.69 22.71
CA VAL A 30 6.84 -2.15 23.95
C VAL A 30 5.68 -1.21 24.29
N GLY A 31 4.50 -1.77 24.62
CA GLY A 31 3.34 -0.99 25.07
C GLY A 31 2.54 -0.28 23.97
N SER A 32 2.97 -0.37 22.70
CA SER A 32 2.07 -0.15 21.57
C SER A 32 1.22 -1.42 21.42
N PRO A 33 -0.10 -1.36 21.13
CA PRO A 33 -0.78 -2.56 20.67
C PRO A 33 0.06 -3.11 19.50
N SER A 34 0.48 -4.37 19.59
CA SER A 34 1.29 -5.05 18.55
C SER A 34 0.65 -4.95 17.17
N THR A 35 -0.63 -4.60 17.14
CA THR A 35 -1.40 -4.26 15.96
C THR A 35 -2.38 -3.14 16.29
N TYR A 36 -2.13 -1.92 15.81
CA TYR A 36 -3.19 -0.90 15.79
C TYR A 36 -4.23 -1.30 14.74
N GLN A 37 -5.34 -1.90 15.18
CA GLN A 37 -6.48 -2.28 14.34
C GLN A 37 -7.55 -1.20 14.35
N ARG A 38 -7.61 -0.38 13.29
CA ARG A 38 -8.77 0.47 13.03
C ARG A 38 -9.71 -0.28 12.10
N ARG A 39 -10.92 -0.61 12.58
CA ARG A 39 -12.02 -1.12 11.74
C ARG A 39 -12.84 0.07 11.23
N VAL A 40 -12.99 0.20 9.92
CA VAL A 40 -13.94 1.17 9.31
C VAL A 40 -15.31 0.49 9.19
N GLY A 41 -16.01 0.32 10.33
CA GLY A 41 -17.35 -0.28 10.38
C GLY A 41 -17.43 -1.76 9.96
N ASN A 42 -18.61 -2.37 10.09
CA ASN A 42 -18.90 -3.72 9.59
C ASN A 42 -19.39 -3.67 8.14
N LEU A 43 -18.66 -2.96 7.28
CA LEU A 43 -19.00 -2.85 5.86
C LEU A 43 -18.49 -4.08 5.11
N ALA A 44 -19.32 -4.66 4.25
CA ALA A 44 -18.89 -5.74 3.36
C ALA A 44 -17.92 -5.17 2.30
N CYS A 45 -16.83 -5.89 2.03
CA CYS A 45 -15.87 -5.49 1.00
C CYS A 45 -16.51 -5.56 -0.40
N PRO A 46 -16.35 -4.51 -1.22
CA PRO A 46 -16.59 -4.61 -2.65
C PRO A 46 -15.67 -5.65 -3.29
N THR A 47 -16.05 -6.13 -4.48
CA THR A 47 -15.22 -7.06 -5.25
C THR A 47 -13.82 -6.48 -5.50
N GLU A 48 -12.81 -7.33 -5.31
CA GLU A 48 -11.37 -7.00 -5.44
C GLU A 48 -10.90 -5.82 -4.57
N ALA A 49 -11.66 -5.46 -3.54
CA ALA A 49 -11.27 -4.41 -2.61
C ALA A 49 -10.18 -4.89 -1.64
N VAL A 50 -9.22 -4.00 -1.36
CA VAL A 50 -8.25 -4.15 -0.28
C VAL A 50 -8.99 -4.15 1.05
N CYS A 51 -9.09 -5.33 1.67
CA CYS A 51 -9.79 -5.50 2.93
C CYS A 51 -8.95 -5.07 4.14
N ALA A 52 -7.62 -5.09 4.00
CA ALA A 52 -6.72 -4.53 5.00
C ALA A 52 -5.39 -4.11 4.38
N ASP A 53 -4.75 -3.15 5.04
CA ASP A 53 -3.36 -2.78 4.80
C ASP A 53 -2.54 -3.08 6.05
N GLU A 54 -1.36 -3.65 5.84
CA GLU A 54 -0.35 -3.86 6.86
C GLU A 54 0.88 -3.01 6.55
N TRP A 55 1.32 -2.23 7.54
CA TRP A 55 2.55 -1.46 7.46
C TRP A 55 3.56 -1.91 8.49
N ASN A 56 4.76 -2.19 8.01
CA ASN A 56 5.95 -2.44 8.83
C ASN A 56 6.77 -1.15 8.87
N THR A 57 6.67 -0.41 9.97
CA THR A 57 7.30 0.91 10.13
C THR A 57 8.31 0.91 11.27
N VAL A 58 9.17 1.92 11.28
CA VAL A 58 10.03 2.22 12.42
C VAL A 58 9.48 3.48 13.06
N ARG A 59 9.17 3.41 14.35
CA ARG A 59 8.71 4.55 15.14
C ARG A 59 9.86 5.09 15.97
N ASP A 60 10.04 6.40 15.91
CA ASP A 60 10.88 7.12 16.85
C ASP A 60 10.04 7.44 18.10
N TRP A 61 10.52 7.04 19.27
CA TRP A 61 9.91 7.37 20.55
C TRP A 61 10.38 8.72 21.08
N TYR A 62 9.57 9.32 21.95
CA TYR A 62 9.89 10.60 22.61
C TYR A 62 11.17 10.54 23.47
N ASN A 63 11.62 9.34 23.87
CA ASN A 63 12.86 9.12 24.60
C ASN A 63 14.10 8.93 23.67
N GLY A 64 13.95 9.17 22.36
CA GLY A 64 15.02 9.03 21.38
C GLY A 64 15.34 7.60 20.96
N THR A 65 14.58 6.59 21.44
CA THR A 65 14.74 5.21 20.98
C THR A 65 13.93 4.94 19.72
N ARG A 66 14.41 4.01 18.88
CA ARG A 66 13.73 3.58 17.65
C ARG A 66 13.27 2.15 17.83
N CYS A 67 12.05 1.83 17.40
CA CYS A 67 11.52 0.47 17.49
C CYS A 67 10.66 0.13 16.27
N LYS A 68 10.53 -1.18 16.00
CA LYS A 68 9.66 -1.68 14.92
C LYS A 68 8.21 -1.69 15.38
N GLU A 69 7.34 -1.23 14.50
CA GLU A 69 5.89 -1.20 14.71
C GLU A 69 5.17 -1.79 13.48
N GLN A 70 4.31 -2.77 13.74
CA GLN A 70 3.39 -3.34 12.77
C GLN A 70 2.01 -2.69 12.97
N ARG A 71 1.45 -2.11 11.90
CA ARG A 71 0.12 -1.49 11.91
C ARG A 71 -0.76 -2.20 10.90
N ILE A 72 -1.95 -2.65 11.31
CA ILE A 72 -2.90 -3.31 10.42
C ILE A 72 -4.21 -2.53 10.42
N ILE A 73 -4.56 -1.89 9.32
CA ILE A 73 -5.85 -1.18 9.19
C ILE A 73 -6.79 -2.09 8.41
N LYS A 74 -7.94 -2.44 9.02
CA LYS A 74 -8.99 -3.25 8.39
C LYS A 74 -10.07 -2.31 7.84
N HIS A 75 -10.28 -2.33 6.54
CA HIS A 75 -11.19 -1.42 5.85
C HIS A 75 -12.60 -1.97 5.74
N CYS A 76 -12.75 -3.29 5.63
CA CYS A 76 -14.04 -3.96 5.45
C CYS A 76 -13.96 -5.45 5.84
N SER A 77 -15.12 -6.10 5.95
CA SER A 77 -15.26 -7.53 6.20
C SER A 77 -15.44 -8.29 4.89
N CYS A 78 -14.83 -9.47 4.79
CA CYS A 78 -14.96 -10.32 3.62
C CYS A 78 -16.37 -10.93 3.50
N PRO A 79 -16.78 -11.36 2.28
CA PRO A 79 -18.07 -12.00 2.07
C PRO A 79 -18.31 -13.13 3.09
N GLY A 80 -19.56 -13.29 3.55
CA GLY A 80 -19.88 -14.25 4.62
C GLY A 80 -19.52 -13.77 6.03
N ASN A 81 -19.26 -12.47 6.20
CA ASN A 81 -18.89 -11.86 7.48
C ASN A 81 -17.56 -12.39 8.07
N HIS A 82 -16.67 -12.85 7.19
CA HIS A 82 -15.34 -13.31 7.57
C HIS A 82 -14.38 -12.13 7.78
N ASP A 83 -13.45 -12.28 8.72
CA ASP A 83 -12.36 -11.32 8.90
C ASP A 83 -11.40 -11.37 7.71
N CYS A 84 -10.81 -10.22 7.36
CA CYS A 84 -9.77 -10.13 6.32
C CYS A 84 -8.55 -11.01 6.68
N PRO A 85 -8.01 -11.81 5.73
CA PRO A 85 -6.98 -12.82 5.99
C PRO A 85 -5.56 -12.22 6.09
N VAL A 86 -5.38 -11.28 7.02
CA VAL A 86 -4.09 -10.62 7.27
C VAL A 86 -3.04 -11.64 7.75
N GLY A 87 -1.84 -11.56 7.21
CA GLY A 87 -0.75 -12.53 7.45
C GLY A 87 -0.80 -13.78 6.56
N ASN A 88 -1.85 -13.98 5.75
CA ASN A 88 -1.90 -15.07 4.78
C ASN A 88 -1.28 -14.64 3.44
N GLU A 89 -0.10 -15.17 3.12
CA GLU A 89 0.64 -14.86 1.89
C GLU A 89 -0.13 -15.15 0.60
N THR A 90 -1.09 -16.08 0.60
CA THR A 90 -1.89 -16.37 -0.60
C THR A 90 -2.85 -15.21 -0.94
N HIS A 91 -3.14 -14.33 0.02
CA HIS A 91 -3.99 -13.15 -0.14
C HIS A 91 -3.20 -11.83 -0.16
N ALA A 92 -1.88 -11.89 0.01
CA ALA A 92 -1.01 -10.74 0.17
C ALA A 92 -0.57 -10.14 -1.17
N PHE A 93 -0.74 -8.84 -1.31
CA PHE A 93 -0.25 -8.01 -2.41
C PHE A 93 0.75 -7.00 -1.87
N TYR A 94 2.03 -7.20 -2.15
CA TYR A 94 3.05 -6.26 -1.72
C TYR A 94 2.91 -4.94 -2.48
N ALA A 95 2.65 -3.84 -1.79
CA ALA A 95 2.73 -2.50 -2.39
C ALA A 95 4.18 -2.01 -2.40
N ASN A 96 4.95 -2.34 -1.36
CA ASN A 96 6.41 -2.22 -1.24
C ASN A 96 6.90 -3.08 -0.05
N LYS A 97 8.19 -3.05 0.30
CA LYS A 97 8.72 -3.84 1.44
C LYS A 97 8.11 -3.53 2.80
N LYS A 98 7.61 -2.32 3.00
CA LYS A 98 7.03 -1.85 4.27
C LYS A 98 5.50 -1.83 4.26
N HIS A 99 4.86 -2.17 3.14
CA HIS A 99 3.41 -2.04 2.95
C HIS A 99 2.87 -3.24 2.17
N THR A 100 2.07 -4.05 2.85
CA THR A 100 1.34 -5.18 2.28
C THR A 100 -0.15 -4.86 2.27
N GLN A 101 -0.82 -5.23 1.19
CA GLN A 101 -2.27 -5.09 1.04
C GLN A 101 -2.88 -6.48 0.98
N TYR A 102 -4.05 -6.66 1.59
CA TYR A 102 -4.74 -7.95 1.62
C TYR A 102 -6.08 -7.86 0.90
N LEU A 103 -6.38 -8.88 0.09
CA LEU A 103 -7.69 -9.08 -0.52
C LEU A 103 -8.44 -10.21 0.20
N CYS A 104 -9.76 -10.20 0.08
CA CYS A 104 -10.58 -11.34 0.51
C CYS A 104 -10.38 -12.58 -0.36
N GLU A 105 -10.03 -12.39 -1.63
CA GLU A 105 -9.78 -13.46 -2.58
C GLU A 105 -8.29 -13.78 -2.68
N PRO A 106 -7.91 -15.04 -2.96
CA PRO A 106 -6.51 -15.38 -3.19
C PRO A 106 -5.94 -14.62 -4.37
N ARG A 107 -4.71 -14.14 -4.23
CA ARG A 107 -3.98 -13.37 -5.25
C ARG A 107 -3.96 -14.03 -6.62
N CYS A 108 -3.86 -15.36 -6.67
CA CYS A 108 -3.79 -16.10 -7.92
C CYS A 108 -5.11 -16.22 -8.68
N ARG A 109 -6.23 -15.79 -8.08
CA ARG A 109 -7.49 -15.57 -8.81
C ARG A 109 -7.55 -14.24 -9.55
N ILE A 110 -6.67 -13.30 -9.20
CA ILE A 110 -6.58 -12.01 -9.88
C ILE A 110 -5.72 -12.16 -11.14
N ASP A 111 -6.24 -11.69 -12.27
CA ASP A 111 -5.54 -11.75 -13.55
C ASP A 111 -4.24 -10.96 -13.53
N LYS A 112 -3.23 -11.46 -14.23
CA LYS A 112 -2.01 -10.70 -14.52
C LYS A 112 -2.34 -9.50 -15.41
N CYS A 113 -1.71 -8.36 -15.13
CA CYS A 113 -1.87 -7.19 -15.99
C CYS A 113 -1.31 -7.49 -17.39
N SER A 114 -2.18 -7.54 -18.41
CA SER A 114 -1.84 -7.89 -19.79
C SER A 114 -1.32 -6.71 -20.61
N THR A 115 -1.63 -5.47 -20.23
CA THR A 115 -1.22 -4.25 -20.94
C THR A 115 -0.83 -3.14 -19.97
N THR A 116 0.05 -2.23 -20.43
CA THR A 116 0.53 -1.08 -19.64
C THR A 116 -0.56 -0.01 -19.43
N TYR A 117 -1.66 -0.06 -20.17
CA TYR A 117 -2.75 0.92 -20.13
C TYR A 117 -3.95 0.49 -19.28
N ARG A 118 -4.01 -0.77 -18.83
CA ARG A 118 -4.98 -1.21 -17.82
C ARG A 118 -4.59 -0.60 -16.47
N ALA A 119 -5.55 0.03 -15.80
CA ALA A 119 -5.36 0.44 -14.40
C ALA A 119 -5.21 -0.84 -13.58
N ALA A 120 -4.02 -1.08 -13.03
CA ALA A 120 -3.73 -2.23 -12.19
C ALA A 120 -4.39 -2.13 -10.82
N MET A 121 -4.54 -0.90 -10.35
CA MET A 121 -5.17 -0.58 -9.09
C MET A 121 -5.89 0.76 -9.24
N GLU A 122 -6.95 0.95 -8.45
CA GLU A 122 -7.63 2.23 -8.36
C GLU A 122 -8.03 2.53 -6.92
N MET A 123 -7.95 3.81 -6.53
CA MET A 123 -8.71 4.32 -5.40
C MET A 123 -10.05 4.79 -5.95
N VAL A 124 -11.13 4.17 -5.49
CA VAL A 124 -12.50 4.58 -5.80
C VAL A 124 -12.96 5.47 -4.65
N GLN A 125 -13.34 6.71 -4.96
CA GLN A 125 -13.79 7.69 -3.97
C GLN A 125 -15.28 7.95 -4.08
N ASN A 126 -15.94 8.08 -2.93
CA ASN A 126 -17.40 8.24 -2.80
C ASN A 126 -18.17 7.09 -3.48
N SER A 127 -17.71 5.85 -3.32
CA SER A 127 -18.29 4.75 -4.09
C SER A 127 -19.70 4.38 -3.59
N PRO A 128 -20.73 4.38 -4.45
CA PRO A 128 -22.06 3.91 -4.10
C PRO A 128 -22.06 2.44 -3.64
N GLU A 129 -21.20 1.60 -4.24
CA GLU A 129 -21.08 0.19 -3.90
C GLU A 129 -20.47 -0.03 -2.49
N PHE A 130 -19.82 1.01 -1.97
CA PHE A 130 -19.23 1.03 -0.64
C PHE A 130 -19.85 2.10 0.25
N GLN A 131 -21.16 2.34 0.08
CA GLN A 131 -21.96 3.25 0.91
C GLN A 131 -21.39 4.67 1.02
N GLY A 132 -20.80 5.18 -0.07
CA GLY A 132 -20.18 6.50 -0.12
C GLY A 132 -18.78 6.58 0.48
N HIS A 133 -18.19 5.46 0.92
CA HIS A 133 -16.82 5.40 1.40
C HIS A 133 -15.81 5.24 0.25
N ASN A 134 -14.54 5.49 0.59
CA ASN A 134 -13.42 5.28 -0.33
C ASN A 134 -12.81 3.90 -0.09
N PHE A 135 -12.35 3.25 -1.15
CA PHE A 135 -11.57 2.02 -1.03
C PHE A 135 -10.56 1.89 -2.17
N TYR A 136 -9.60 1.00 -1.98
CA TYR A 136 -8.67 0.61 -3.02
C TYR A 136 -9.11 -0.71 -3.65
N ARG A 137 -9.11 -0.78 -4.98
CA ARG A 137 -9.37 -2.00 -5.75
C ARG A 137 -8.11 -2.44 -6.48
N ILE A 138 -7.82 -3.74 -6.49
CA ILE A 138 -6.73 -4.33 -7.28
C ILE A 138 -7.34 -5.05 -8.49
N ASN A 139 -7.34 -4.37 -9.63
CA ASN A 139 -7.96 -4.87 -10.87
C ASN A 139 -7.10 -5.91 -11.59
N CYS A 140 -5.78 -5.90 -11.40
CA CYS A 140 -4.88 -6.92 -11.94
C CYS A 140 -3.57 -6.95 -11.15
N ARG A 141 -2.88 -8.09 -11.19
CA ARG A 141 -1.61 -8.28 -10.48
C ARG A 141 -0.41 -7.80 -11.30
N CYS A 142 0.37 -6.91 -10.70
CA CYS A 142 1.67 -6.48 -11.16
C CYS A 142 2.76 -7.42 -10.64
N ARG A 143 3.91 -7.46 -11.31
CA ARG A 143 5.08 -8.25 -10.87
C ARG A 143 5.51 -7.92 -9.43
N GLY A 144 5.47 -6.64 -9.06
CA GLY A 144 5.82 -6.19 -7.70
C GLY A 144 4.87 -6.68 -6.61
N HIS A 145 3.66 -7.16 -6.93
CA HIS A 145 2.73 -7.65 -5.91
C HIS A 145 3.14 -8.99 -5.29
N HIS A 146 4.08 -9.72 -5.90
CA HIS A 146 4.52 -11.03 -5.40
C HIS A 146 5.65 -10.96 -4.38
N PHE A 147 6.46 -9.90 -4.44
CA PHE A 147 7.68 -9.80 -3.65
C PHE A 147 7.83 -8.41 -3.03
N PRO A 148 8.26 -8.31 -1.77
CA PRO A 148 8.53 -7.04 -1.14
C PRO A 148 9.68 -6.32 -1.85
N MET A 149 9.43 -5.12 -2.37
CA MET A 149 10.46 -4.33 -3.04
C MET A 149 11.13 -3.34 -2.10
N ASP A 150 12.44 -3.46 -2.00
CA ASP A 150 13.29 -2.52 -1.29
C ASP A 150 13.23 -1.11 -1.89
N SER A 151 13.21 -0.11 -1.02
CA SER A 151 13.41 1.27 -1.45
C SER A 151 14.83 1.44 -1.98
N ARG A 152 15.00 2.28 -2.98
CA ARG A 152 16.32 2.69 -3.48
C ARG A 152 16.64 4.04 -2.88
N ARG A 153 17.94 4.36 -2.77
CA ARG A 153 18.41 5.62 -2.20
C ARG A 153 17.65 6.80 -2.81
N GLY A 154 16.85 7.50 -1.98
CA GLY A 154 16.06 8.66 -2.38
C GLY A 154 14.76 8.37 -3.16
N ARG A 155 14.36 7.11 -3.34
CA ARG A 155 13.14 6.71 -4.06
C ARG A 155 12.45 5.51 -3.42
N LEU A 156 11.21 5.72 -2.98
CA LEU A 156 10.30 4.64 -2.58
C LEU A 156 9.90 3.83 -3.82
N MET A 157 10.32 2.57 -3.86
CA MET A 157 9.91 1.63 -4.90
C MET A 157 8.53 1.07 -4.55
N ARG A 158 7.61 1.04 -5.52
CA ARG A 158 6.23 0.57 -5.34
C ARG A 158 5.80 -0.33 -6.50
N SER A 159 4.85 -1.22 -6.25
CA SER A 159 4.29 -2.14 -7.27
C SER A 159 3.45 -1.45 -8.31
N THR A 160 2.83 -0.35 -7.92
CA THR A 160 2.02 0.49 -8.78
C THR A 160 2.54 1.92 -8.75
N SER A 161 2.29 2.63 -9.84
CA SER A 161 2.64 4.04 -10.02
C SER A 161 1.41 4.80 -10.49
N TYR A 162 1.29 6.05 -10.06
CA TYR A 162 0.19 6.92 -10.48
C TYR A 162 0.10 6.98 -12.00
N MET A 163 -1.12 6.86 -12.52
CA MET A 163 -1.41 6.94 -13.95
C MET A 163 -2.23 8.20 -14.27
N ARG A 164 -3.42 8.32 -13.67
CA ARG A 164 -4.36 9.42 -13.92
C ARG A 164 -5.49 9.44 -12.90
N VAL A 165 -6.22 10.55 -12.86
CA VAL A 165 -7.55 10.62 -12.21
C VAL A 165 -8.63 10.63 -13.28
N ARG A 166 -9.73 9.90 -13.05
CA ARG A 166 -10.94 9.93 -13.87
C ARG A 166 -12.13 10.26 -12.99
N PHE A 167 -13.06 11.05 -13.52
CA PHE A 167 -14.32 11.35 -12.85
C PHE A 167 -15.48 10.77 -13.65
N ASN A 168 -16.40 10.09 -12.96
CA ASN A 168 -17.67 9.64 -13.52
C ASN A 168 -18.76 10.60 -13.05
N PHE A 169 -19.19 11.50 -13.95
CA PHE A 169 -20.21 12.50 -13.65
C PHE A 169 -21.57 11.91 -13.30
N THR A 170 -21.96 10.80 -13.93
CA THR A 170 -23.26 10.16 -13.69
C THR A 170 -23.37 9.61 -12.27
N GLN A 171 -22.28 9.07 -11.74
CA GLN A 171 -22.25 8.47 -10.40
C GLN A 171 -21.62 9.39 -9.34
N SER A 172 -21.08 10.54 -9.73
CA SER A 172 -20.26 11.43 -8.88
C SER A 172 -19.08 10.71 -8.20
N VAL A 173 -18.48 9.73 -8.89
CA VAL A 173 -17.36 8.90 -8.38
C VAL A 173 -16.04 9.36 -8.99
N THR A 174 -15.01 9.47 -8.15
CA THR A 174 -13.64 9.74 -8.59
C THR A 174 -12.79 8.48 -8.52
N TYR A 175 -12.06 8.19 -9.59
CA TYR A 175 -11.12 7.08 -9.69
C TYR A 175 -9.70 7.62 -9.81
N THR A 176 -8.88 7.41 -8.79
CA THR A 176 -7.42 7.61 -8.92
C THR A 176 -6.82 6.29 -9.40
N GLN A 177 -6.38 6.26 -10.65
CA GLN A 177 -5.90 5.06 -11.32
C GLN A 177 -4.38 4.94 -11.25
N TYR A 178 -3.91 3.73 -11.03
CA TYR A 178 -2.50 3.37 -10.98
C TYR A 178 -2.22 2.27 -11.99
N ARG A 179 -1.07 2.35 -12.66
CA ARG A 179 -0.54 1.30 -13.53
C ARG A 179 0.57 0.53 -12.82
N CYS A 180 0.95 -0.63 -13.32
CA CYS A 180 2.14 -1.30 -12.82
C CYS A 180 3.36 -0.38 -12.96
N ALA A 181 4.16 -0.28 -11.90
CA ALA A 181 5.40 0.47 -11.97
C ALA A 181 6.37 -0.24 -12.92
N SER A 182 6.96 0.53 -13.83
CA SER A 182 7.97 0.05 -14.79
C SER A 182 9.34 -0.20 -14.16
N GLU A 183 9.55 0.22 -12.91
CA GLU A 183 10.84 0.20 -12.26
C GLU A 183 10.79 -0.57 -10.94
N GLY A 184 11.15 -1.84 -11.02
CA GLY A 184 12.00 -2.52 -10.06
C GLY A 184 13.12 -3.16 -10.87
N PRO A 185 14.37 -3.29 -10.37
CA PRO A 185 15.35 -4.07 -11.11
C PRO A 185 14.75 -5.44 -11.38
N ALA A 186 14.79 -5.85 -12.65
CA ALA A 186 15.30 -7.18 -12.89
C ALA A 186 16.66 -7.22 -12.18
N THR A 187 16.69 -7.63 -10.92
CA THR A 187 17.93 -8.15 -10.34
C THR A 187 18.25 -9.33 -11.23
N ASN A 188 19.16 -9.09 -12.18
CA ASN A 188 19.84 -10.06 -13.03
C ASN A 188 18.99 -11.28 -13.39
N GLY A 189 18.07 -11.19 -14.38
CA GLY A 189 17.49 -12.38 -15.04
C GLY A 189 16.77 -13.44 -14.19
N LEU A 190 16.72 -13.35 -12.85
CA LEU A 190 16.38 -14.44 -11.94
C LEU A 190 14.99 -14.31 -11.29
N LEU A 191 14.27 -13.22 -11.57
CA LEU A 191 12.91 -12.99 -11.05
C LEU A 191 11.85 -12.87 -12.17
N ALA A 192 12.23 -13.09 -13.43
CA ALA A 192 11.29 -12.99 -14.56
C ALA A 192 10.36 -14.22 -14.65
N GLU A 193 10.69 -15.29 -13.94
CA GLU A 193 10.10 -16.63 -14.15
C GLU A 193 9.27 -17.14 -12.96
N ASN A 194 9.33 -16.49 -11.80
CA ASN A 194 8.63 -16.96 -10.59
C ASN A 194 7.36 -16.17 -10.35
N ASP A 195 6.42 -16.31 -11.27
CA ASP A 195 5.03 -16.02 -10.96
C ASP A 195 4.47 -17.18 -10.11
N PRO A 196 4.22 -17.02 -8.80
CA PRO A 196 3.72 -18.10 -7.96
C PRO A 196 2.29 -18.52 -8.35
N CYS A 197 1.64 -17.71 -9.19
CA CYS A 197 0.33 -17.99 -9.77
C CYS A 197 0.53 -18.53 -11.19
N GLN A 198 1.05 -19.74 -11.31
CA GLN A 198 1.06 -20.45 -12.59
C GLN A 198 -0.38 -20.76 -13.02
N PRO A 199 -0.70 -20.69 -14.33
CA PRO A 199 -2.00 -21.14 -14.81
C PRO A 199 -2.13 -22.64 -14.54
N MET A 200 -3.24 -23.04 -13.90
CA MET A 200 -3.67 -24.43 -13.87
C MET A 200 -4.10 -24.88 -15.26
#